data_AF-A0A925L3R4-F1
#
_entry.id   AF-A0A925L3R4-F1
#
_cell.length_a   1.000
_cell.length_b   1.000
_cell.length_c   1.000
_cell.angle_alpha   90.00
_cell.angle_beta   90.00
_cell.angle_gamma   90.00
#
_symmetry.space_group_name_H-M   'P 1'
#
loop_
_entity.id
_entity.type
_entity.pdbx_description
1 polymer ?
#
loop_
_entity_poly.entity_id
_entity_poly.type
_entity_poly.pdbx_seq_one_letter_code
_entity_poly.pdbx_strand_id
1 'polypeptide(L)'
;MAKNDTLDTDEKIRLLRAVAFQIHRKRAGDEVLGEILGQESRGGRSRVFRPANEALTEHGFVAAMKVLGMVGDEAAILLDLIVDNNDHRLLSNALGKLADAIEEQR
;
A
#
# COMPACT_ATOMS: atom_id res chain seq x y z
N MET A 1 -10.19 -12.42 19.96
CA MET A 1 -9.22 -11.95 18.95
C MET A 1 -9.47 -10.46 18.74
N ALA A 2 -8.46 -9.61 18.94
CA ALA A 2 -8.64 -8.17 19.05
C ALA A 2 -8.89 -7.53 17.68
N LYS A 3 -9.95 -6.70 17.60
CA LYS A 3 -10.45 -6.02 16.39
C LYS A 3 -9.52 -4.91 15.85
N ASN A 4 -8.31 -4.75 16.41
CA ASN A 4 -7.40 -3.62 16.19
C ASN A 4 -6.14 -3.97 15.38
N ASP A 5 -6.01 -5.20 14.86
CA ASP A 5 -4.79 -5.66 14.19
C ASP A 5 -4.85 -5.59 12.65
N THR A 6 -5.96 -5.11 12.08
CA THR A 6 -6.18 -5.06 10.63
C THR A 6 -6.72 -3.70 10.21
N LEU A 7 -6.34 -3.24 9.02
CA LEU A 7 -6.92 -2.03 8.42
C LEU A 7 -8.39 -2.28 8.04
N ASP A 8 -9.25 -1.33 8.37
CA ASP A 8 -10.60 -1.32 7.81
C ASP A 8 -10.62 -0.87 6.34
N THR A 9 -11.80 -0.92 5.72
CA THR A 9 -11.95 -0.62 4.28
C THR A 9 -11.67 0.86 3.98
N ASP A 10 -12.16 1.78 4.81
CA ASP A 10 -11.98 3.22 4.63
C ASP A 10 -10.49 3.60 4.78
N GLU A 11 -9.78 2.94 5.71
CA GLU A 11 -8.34 3.09 5.91
C GLU A 11 -7.54 2.60 4.72
N LYS A 12 -7.88 1.45 4.13
CA LYS A 12 -7.23 0.94 2.92
C LYS A 12 -7.41 1.90 1.76
N ILE A 13 -8.62 2.40 1.53
CA ILE A 13 -8.91 3.40 0.49
C ILE A 13 -8.08 4.66 0.71
N ARG A 14 -8.08 5.21 1.94
CA ARG A 14 -7.30 6.41 2.29
C ARG A 14 -5.81 6.22 1.99
N LEU A 15 -5.23 5.09 2.41
CA LEU A 15 -3.81 4.81 2.23
C LEU A 15 -3.47 4.60 0.75
N LEU A 16 -4.27 3.84 0.00
CA LEU A 16 -4.09 3.67 -1.45
C LEU A 16 -4.10 5.00 -2.19
N ARG A 17 -5.07 5.88 -1.88
CA ARG A 17 -5.14 7.22 -2.48
C ARG A 17 -3.94 8.09 -2.08
N ALA A 18 -3.48 8.01 -0.83
CA ALA A 18 -2.30 8.75 -0.37
C ALA A 18 -1.01 8.30 -1.07
N VAL A 19 -0.79 6.98 -1.19
CA VAL A 19 0.36 6.40 -1.91
C VAL A 19 0.29 6.78 -3.39
N ALA A 20 -0.86 6.60 -4.03
CA ALA A 20 -1.08 6.94 -5.44
C ALA A 20 -0.74 8.42 -5.73
N PHE A 21 -1.15 9.33 -4.86
CA PHE A 21 -0.89 10.76 -4.99
C PHE A 21 0.60 11.10 -4.92
N GLN A 22 1.35 10.45 -4.02
CA GLN A 22 2.78 10.71 -3.88
C GLN A 22 3.59 10.08 -5.00
N ILE A 23 3.26 8.85 -5.44
CA ILE A 23 3.91 8.20 -6.57
C ILE A 23 3.67 8.99 -7.87
N HIS A 24 2.48 9.58 -8.04
CA HIS A 24 2.20 10.48 -9.16
C HIS A 24 3.22 11.62 -9.28
N ARG A 25 3.82 12.06 -8.16
CA ARG A 25 4.87 13.07 -8.10
C ARG A 25 6.28 12.52 -8.37
N LYS A 26 6.37 11.36 -9.04
CA LYS A 26 7.62 10.67 -9.42
C LYS A 26 8.47 10.23 -8.23
N ARG A 27 7.83 9.89 -7.11
CA ARG A 27 8.51 9.29 -5.95
C ARG A 27 8.45 7.76 -6.06
N ALA A 28 9.51 7.10 -5.64
CA ALA A 28 9.57 5.63 -5.64
C ALA A 28 8.52 5.03 -4.69
N GLY A 29 7.89 3.93 -5.10
CA GLY A 29 6.84 3.28 -4.32
C GLY A 29 7.30 2.88 -2.91
N ASP A 30 8.50 2.30 -2.81
CA ASP A 30 9.08 1.88 -1.53
C ASP A 30 9.30 3.03 -0.56
N GLU A 31 9.85 4.14 -1.06
CA GLU A 31 10.11 5.35 -0.27
C GLU A 31 8.80 5.94 0.26
N VAL A 32 7.80 6.10 -0.61
CA VAL A 32 6.49 6.64 -0.26
C VAL A 32 5.80 5.76 0.78
N LEU A 33 5.77 4.44 0.54
CA LEU A 33 5.10 3.53 1.45
C LEU A 33 5.82 3.48 2.79
N GLY A 34 7.14 3.43 2.81
CA GLY A 34 7.95 3.44 4.03
C GLY A 34 7.73 4.69 4.88
N GLU A 35 7.64 5.87 4.26
CA GLU A 35 7.32 7.11 4.97
C GLU A 35 5.94 7.07 5.61
N ILE A 36 4.92 6.65 4.87
CA ILE A 36 3.55 6.54 5.36
C ILE A 36 3.48 5.54 6.52
N LEU A 37 4.04 4.35 6.35
CA LEU A 37 4.07 3.33 7.40
C LEU A 37 4.85 3.79 8.64
N GLY A 38 5.95 4.53 8.45
CA GLY A 38 6.74 5.10 9.54
C GLY A 38 6.00 6.22 10.29
N GLN A 39 5.19 7.02 9.59
CA GLN A 39 4.33 8.05 10.21
C GLN A 39 3.21 7.39 11.03
N GLU A 40 2.50 6.43 10.44
CA GLU A 40 1.39 5.72 11.11
C GLU A 40 1.88 4.89 12.31
N SER A 41 3.06 4.28 12.21
CA SER A 41 3.68 3.54 13.33
C SER A 41 4.00 4.47 14.51
N ARG A 42 4.54 5.66 14.24
CA ARG A 42 4.80 6.69 15.26
C ARG A 42 3.52 7.28 15.85
N GLY A 43 2.42 7.25 15.10
CA GLY A 43 1.08 7.60 15.56
C GLY A 43 0.43 6.59 16.53
N GLY A 44 1.17 5.60 17.03
CA GLY A 44 0.69 4.62 18.00
C GLY A 44 0.14 3.33 17.39
N ARG A 45 0.18 3.18 16.06
CA ARG A 45 -0.33 2.00 15.34
C ARG A 45 0.75 1.01 14.91
N SER A 46 1.91 1.04 15.57
CA SER A 46 3.06 0.19 15.27
C SER A 46 2.69 -1.30 15.13
N ARG A 47 1.77 -1.81 15.96
CA ARG A 47 1.34 -3.22 15.89
C ARG A 47 0.74 -3.61 14.53
N VAL A 48 -0.02 -2.70 13.90
CA VAL A 48 -0.68 -2.93 12.59
C VAL A 48 0.33 -2.81 11.44
N PHE A 49 1.23 -1.82 11.52
CA PHE A 49 2.09 -1.45 10.39
C PHE A 49 3.50 -2.06 10.44
N ARG A 50 3.94 -2.58 11.59
CA ARG A 50 5.26 -3.22 11.72
C ARG A 50 5.44 -4.39 10.74
N PRO A 51 4.51 -5.34 10.59
CA PRO A 51 4.68 -6.44 9.63
C PRO A 51 4.84 -5.93 8.19
N ALA A 52 4.13 -4.86 7.82
CA ALA A 52 4.25 -4.24 6.50
C ALA A 52 5.60 -3.53 6.32
N ASN A 53 6.13 -2.88 7.37
CA ASN A 53 7.47 -2.29 7.35
C ASN A 53 8.58 -3.35 7.21
N GLU A 54 8.44 -4.47 7.90
CA GLU A 54 9.36 -5.62 7.79
C GLU A 54 9.31 -6.17 6.36
N ALA A 55 8.12 -6.46 5.83
CA ALA A 55 7.96 -6.92 4.46
C ALA A 55 8.45 -5.92 3.41
N LEU A 56 8.27 -4.61 3.64
CA LEU A 56 8.78 -3.57 2.75
C LEU A 56 10.32 -3.61 2.68
N THR A 57 10.96 -3.78 3.84
CA THR A 57 12.42 -3.79 3.95
C THR A 57 13.02 -5.04 3.33
N GLU A 58 12.38 -6.19 3.50
CA GLU A 58 12.90 -7.49 3.07
C GLU A 58 12.50 -7.88 1.64
N HIS A 59 11.33 -7.43 1.19
CA HIS A 59 10.67 -7.94 -0.02
C HIS A 59 10.07 -6.84 -0.91
N GLY A 60 10.15 -5.58 -0.50
CA GLY A 60 9.73 -4.43 -1.31
C GLY A 60 8.23 -4.12 -1.29
N PHE A 61 7.86 -3.15 -2.13
CA PHE A 61 6.56 -2.49 -2.15
C PHE A 61 5.37 -3.45 -2.16
N VAL A 62 5.35 -4.38 -3.11
CA VAL A 62 4.18 -5.25 -3.33
C VAL A 62 3.97 -6.22 -2.17
N ALA A 63 5.05 -6.75 -1.60
CA ALA A 63 4.97 -7.60 -0.42
C ALA A 63 4.34 -6.86 0.78
N ALA A 64 4.75 -5.60 1.01
CA ALA A 64 4.15 -4.77 2.04
C ALA A 64 2.64 -4.51 1.78
N MET A 65 2.27 -4.25 0.53
CA MET A 65 0.87 -4.05 0.13
C MET A 65 0.01 -5.30 0.38
N LYS A 66 0.55 -6.50 0.14
CA LYS A 66 -0.11 -7.77 0.46
C LYS A 66 -0.30 -7.95 1.97
N VAL A 67 0.72 -7.64 2.78
CA VAL A 67 0.64 -7.74 4.24
C VAL A 67 -0.44 -6.81 4.82
N LEU A 68 -0.61 -5.62 4.25
CA LEU A 68 -1.69 -4.69 4.62
C LEU A 68 -3.07 -5.14 4.13
N GLY A 69 -3.15 -6.23 3.35
CA GLY A 69 -4.37 -6.72 2.74
C GLY A 69 -4.97 -5.72 1.75
N MET A 70 -4.15 -4.89 1.12
CA MET A 70 -4.58 -3.93 0.10
C MET A 70 -4.72 -4.59 -1.27
N VAL A 71 -3.99 -5.68 -1.51
CA VAL A 71 -3.98 -6.42 -2.78
C VAL A 71 -3.96 -7.92 -2.53
N GLY A 72 -4.69 -8.66 -3.37
CA GLY A 72 -4.62 -10.12 -3.46
C GLY A 72 -3.47 -10.59 -4.36
N ASP A 73 -3.33 -11.90 -4.55
CA ASP A 73 -2.23 -12.50 -5.31
C ASP A 73 -2.23 -12.08 -6.77
N GLU A 74 -3.40 -12.04 -7.42
CA GLU A 74 -3.52 -11.64 -8.83
C GLU A 74 -3.13 -10.18 -9.05
N ALA A 75 -3.59 -9.29 -8.15
CA ALA A 75 -3.26 -7.88 -8.21
C ALA A 75 -1.77 -7.63 -7.90
N ALA A 76 -1.17 -8.42 -7.02
CA ALA A 76 0.25 -8.36 -6.70
C ALA A 76 1.12 -8.67 -7.93
N ILE A 77 0.80 -9.72 -8.69
CA ILE A 77 1.54 -10.08 -9.93
C ILE A 77 1.58 -8.91 -10.92
N LEU A 78 0.43 -8.24 -11.11
CA LEU A 78 0.34 -7.11 -12.03
C LEU A 78 1.09 -5.88 -11.48
N LEU A 79 1.04 -5.64 -10.18
CA LEU A 79 1.77 -4.53 -9.55
C LEU A 79 3.28 -4.75 -9.59
N ASP A 80 3.77 -5.97 -9.37
CA ASP A 80 5.20 -6.31 -9.48
C ASP A 80 5.72 -5.94 -10.86
N LEU A 81 4.99 -6.33 -11.92
CA LEU A 81 5.34 -5.96 -13.29
C LEU A 81 5.43 -4.43 -13.47
N ILE A 82 4.51 -3.66 -12.90
CA ILE A 82 4.51 -2.20 -13.03
C ILE A 82 5.69 -1.59 -12.26
N VAL A 83 5.99 -2.09 -11.06
CA VAL A 83 7.11 -1.66 -10.21
C VAL A 83 8.44 -1.94 -10.91
N ASP A 84 8.64 -3.15 -11.45
CA ASP A 84 9.85 -3.54 -12.17
C ASP A 84 10.12 -2.65 -13.40
N ASN A 85 9.05 -2.19 -14.06
CA ASN A 85 9.14 -1.28 -15.20
C ASN A 85 9.34 0.19 -14.79
N ASN A 86 9.35 0.52 -13.49
CA ASN A 86 9.46 1.89 -12.97
C ASN A 86 8.44 2.88 -13.57
N ASP A 87 7.26 2.39 -13.98
CA ASP A 87 6.20 3.24 -14.53
C ASP A 87 5.35 3.85 -13.40
N HIS A 88 5.85 4.96 -12.86
CA HIS A 88 5.21 5.71 -11.78
C HIS A 88 3.79 6.19 -12.13
N ARG A 89 3.53 6.50 -13.40
CA ARG A 89 2.21 6.98 -13.84
C ARG A 89 1.22 5.82 -13.83
N LEU A 90 1.62 4.68 -14.38
CA LEU A 90 0.81 3.48 -14.38
C LEU A 90 0.60 2.95 -12.95
N LEU A 91 1.63 2.97 -12.10
CA LEU A 91 1.53 2.58 -10.70
C LEU A 91 0.54 3.44 -9.92
N SER A 92 0.66 4.77 -10.04
CA SER A 92 -0.27 5.72 -9.42
C SER A 92 -1.72 5.48 -9.89
N ASN A 93 -1.93 5.28 -11.19
CA ASN A 93 -3.26 5.00 -11.75
C ASN A 93 -3.81 3.65 -11.26
N ALA A 94 -2.98 2.61 -11.21
CA ALA A 94 -3.37 1.28 -10.74
C ALA A 94 -3.82 1.33 -9.26
N LEU A 95 -3.07 2.01 -8.41
CA LEU A 95 -3.43 2.20 -6.99
C LEU A 95 -4.72 3.01 -6.83
N GLY A 96 -4.93 4.03 -7.65
CA GLY A 96 -6.20 4.77 -7.70
C GLY A 96 -7.38 3.88 -8.07
N LYS A 97 -7.22 3.05 -9.11
CA LYS A 97 -8.26 2.09 -9.54
C LYS A 97 -8.53 0.99 -8.52
N LEU A 98 -7.51 0.53 -7.79
CA LEU A 98 -7.69 -0.38 -6.67
C LEU A 98 -8.52 0.26 -5.56
N ALA A 99 -8.25 1.53 -5.22
CA ALA A 99 -9.04 2.25 -4.24
C ALA A 99 -10.52 2.40 -4.67
N ASP A 100 -10.75 2.79 -5.93
CA ASP A 100 -12.10 2.91 -6.50
C ASP A 100 -12.84 1.54 -6.47
N ALA A 101 -12.16 0.45 -6.84
CA ALA A 101 -12.77 -0.89 -6.84
C ALA A 101 -13.12 -1.39 -5.43
N ILE A 102 -12.31 -1.06 -4.42
CA ILE A 102 -12.61 -1.38 -3.02
C ILE A 102 -13.81 -0.56 -2.52
N GLU A 103 -13.90 0.71 -2.94
CA GLU A 103 -15.01 1.60 -2.59
C GLU A 103 -16.34 1.14 -3.18
N GLU A 104 -16.35 0.63 -4.42
CA GLU A 104 -17.53 0.09 -5.10
C GLU A 104 -18.07 -1.23 -4.51
N GLN A 105 -17.24 -1.98 -3.79
CA GLN A 105 -17.60 -3.26 -3.16
C GLN A 105 -18.27 -3.10 -1.77
N ARG A 106 -18.45 -1.86 -1.32
CA ARG A 106 -19.09 -1.51 -0.05
C ARG A 106 -20.61 -1.63 -0.11
#